data_AF-A0A495J8A0-F1
#
_entry.id   AF-A0A495J8A0-F1
#
_cell.length_a   1.000
_cell.length_b   1.000
_cell.length_c   1.000
_cell.angle_alpha   90.00
_cell.angle_beta   90.00
_cell.angle_gamma   90.00
#
_symmetry.space_group_name_H-M   'P 1'
#
loop_
_entity.id
_entity.type
_entity.pdbx_description
1 polymer ?
#
loop_
_entity_poly.entity_id
_entity_poly.type
_entity_poly.pdbx_seq_one_letter_code
_entity_poly.pdbx_strand_id
1 'polypeptide(L)' 'MLLKTTGYRVRYEKGNFKTGACMLLSSRIVVINKFSNLESKIQSIIELLSELEIDSKLLDDKQTAFLHQIKQTKIQF' A
#
# COMPACT_ATOMS: atom_id res chain seq x y z
N MET A 1 -0.07 6.15 -10.75
CA MET A 1 -0.61 5.31 -9.64
C MET A 1 0.56 4.99 -8.73
N LEU A 2 0.56 5.48 -7.49
CA LEU A 2 1.73 5.57 -6.58
C LEU A 2 2.55 4.27 -6.47
N LEU A 3 1.90 3.14 -6.18
CA LEU A 3 2.56 1.82 -6.09
C LEU A 3 3.24 1.41 -7.40
N LYS A 4 2.61 1.69 -8.55
CA LYS A 4 3.21 1.38 -9.86
C LYS A 4 4.45 2.22 -10.11
N THR A 5 4.43 3.50 -9.78
CA THR A 5 5.58 4.42 -9.94
C THR A 5 6.79 3.95 -9.14
N THR A 6 6.54 3.39 -7.95
CA THR A 6 7.56 2.91 -7.02
C THR A 6 8.05 1.48 -7.31
N GLY A 7 7.56 0.90 -8.42
CA GLY A 7 7.96 -0.41 -8.91
C GLY A 7 7.21 -1.58 -8.25
N TYR A 8 6.17 -1.29 -7.46
CA TYR A 8 5.34 -2.33 -6.85
C TYR A 8 4.28 -2.83 -7.82
N ARG A 9 4.09 -4.16 -7.83
CA ARG A 9 2.99 -4.82 -8.54
C ARG A 9 1.91 -5.21 -7.55
N VAL A 10 0.67 -4.85 -7.84
CA VAL A 10 -0.49 -5.23 -7.02
C VAL A 10 -1.09 -6.52 -7.57
N ARG A 11 -1.24 -7.54 -6.73
CA ARG A 11 -1.92 -8.81 -7.06
C ARG A 11 -3.09 -9.01 -6.12
N TYR A 12 -4.18 -9.53 -6.67
CA TYR A 12 -5.35 -9.92 -5.89
C TYR A 12 -5.37 -11.43 -5.76
N GLU A 13 -5.27 -11.95 -4.54
CA GLU A 13 -5.21 -13.38 -4.28
C GLU A 13 -6.27 -13.82 -3.26
N LYS A 14 -6.67 -15.10 -3.36
CA LYS A 14 -7.56 -15.73 -2.37
C LYS A 14 -6.67 -16.29 -1.26
N GLY A 15 -6.70 -15.71 -0.07
CA GLY A 15 -5.89 -16.18 1.05
C GLY A 15 -6.43 -15.70 2.40
N ASN A 16 -6.15 -16.45 3.46
CA ASN A 16 -6.52 -16.09 4.83
C ASN A 16 -5.42 -15.24 5.47
N PHE A 17 -5.23 -14.02 4.95
CA PHE A 17 -4.25 -13.07 5.49
C PHE A 17 -4.82 -12.43 6.77
N LYS A 18 -4.14 -12.57 7.90
CA LYS A 18 -4.59 -11.98 9.19
C LYS A 18 -4.71 -10.44 9.14
N THR A 19 -4.06 -9.78 8.19
CA THR A 19 -3.94 -8.30 8.09
C THR A 19 -4.55 -7.69 6.82
N GLY A 20 -5.35 -8.43 6.03
CA GLY A 20 -6.04 -7.90 4.84
C GLY A 20 -5.15 -7.62 3.61
N ALA A 21 -3.86 -7.32 3.81
CA ALA A 21 -2.82 -7.32 2.78
C ALA A 21 -1.49 -7.89 3.33
N CYS A 22 -0.65 -8.36 2.41
CA CYS A 22 0.71 -8.82 2.70
C CYS A 22 1.68 -8.30 1.62
N MET A 23 2.84 -7.82 2.04
CA MET A 23 3.93 -7.47 1.15
C MET A 23 4.94 -8.61 1.02
N LEU A 24 5.30 -8.95 -0.21
CA LEU A 24 6.47 -9.77 -0.49
C LEU A 24 7.64 -8.84 -0.82
N LEU A 25 8.37 -8.42 0.23
CA LEU A 25 9.46 -7.44 0.17
C LEU A 25 10.52 -7.76 -0.90
N SER A 26 10.88 -9.04 -1.06
CA SER A 26 11.87 -9.49 -2.04
C SER A 26 11.45 -9.35 -3.50
N SER A 27 10.13 -9.27 -3.77
CA SER A 27 9.59 -9.24 -5.14
C SER A 27 8.89 -7.93 -5.50
N ARG A 28 8.82 -6.96 -4.56
CA ARG A 28 8.00 -5.75 -4.68
C ARG A 28 6.56 -6.05 -5.13
N ILE A 29 5.98 -7.12 -4.57
CA ILE A 29 4.58 -7.49 -4.84
C ILE A 29 3.73 -7.18 -3.61
N VAL A 30 2.69 -6.39 -3.81
CA VAL A 30 1.63 -6.13 -2.84
C VAL A 30 0.48 -7.09 -3.13
N VAL A 31 0.13 -7.94 -2.16
CA VAL A 31 -0.99 -8.87 -2.29
C VAL A 31 -2.18 -8.36 -1.49
N ILE A 32 -3.30 -8.11 -2.18
CA ILE A 32 -4.57 -7.70 -1.58
C ILE A 32 -5.51 -8.91 -1.53
N ASN A 33 -6.14 -9.16 -0.38
CA ASN A 33 -7.13 -10.21 -0.27
C ASN A 33 -8.35 -9.91 -1.17
N LYS A 34 -8.74 -10.87 -2.01
CA LYS A 34 -9.94 -10.73 -2.84
C LYS A 34 -11.23 -10.62 -2.01
N PHE A 35 -11.28 -11.31 -0.87
CA PHE A 35 -12.47 -11.43 -0.02
C PHE A 35 -12.69 -10.24 0.93
N SER A 36 -11.71 -9.36 1.11
CA SER A 36 -11.91 -8.16 1.94
C SER A 36 -12.88 -7.19 1.29
N ASN A 37 -13.68 -6.52 2.11
CA ASN A 37 -14.54 -5.44 1.65
C ASN A 37 -13.69 -4.21 1.25
N LEU A 38 -14.32 -3.21 0.64
CA LEU A 38 -13.62 -2.03 0.13
C LEU A 38 -12.86 -1.28 1.25
N GLU A 39 -13.50 -1.10 2.39
CA GLU A 39 -12.93 -0.40 3.55
C GLU A 39 -11.66 -1.09 4.06
N SER A 40 -11.71 -2.40 4.27
CA SER A 40 -10.55 -3.20 4.67
C SER A 40 -9.44 -3.15 3.62
N LYS A 41 -9.77 -3.15 2.32
CA LYS A 41 -8.77 -3.00 1.25
C LYS A 41 -8.09 -1.64 1.32
N ILE A 42 -8.85 -0.56 1.50
CA ILE A 42 -8.30 0.80 1.62
C ILE A 42 -7.38 0.87 2.83
N GLN A 43 -7.86 0.39 3.98
CA GLN A 43 -7.13 0.38 5.24
C GLN A 43 -5.78 -0.34 5.10
N SER A 44 -5.80 -1.57 4.59
CA SER A 44 -4.57 -2.35 4.41
C SER A 44 -3.59 -1.71 3.42
N ILE A 45 -4.07 -0.97 2.41
CA ILE A 45 -3.18 -0.25 1.48
C ILE A 45 -2.57 0.98 2.16
N ILE A 46 -3.33 1.72 2.97
CA ILE A 46 -2.85 2.91 3.68
C ILE A 46 -1.77 2.51 4.71
N GLU A 47 -2.03 1.48 5.51
CA GLU A 47 -1.05 0.92 6.45
C GLU A 47 0.23 0.48 5.74
N LEU A 48 0.08 -0.24 4.62
CA LEU A 48 1.22 -0.67 3.82
C LEU A 48 2.03 0.52 3.28
N LEU A 49 1.35 1.57 2.77
CA LEU A 49 2.02 2.76 2.24
C LEU A 49 2.70 3.62 3.32
N SER A 50 2.22 3.58 4.57
CA SER A 50 2.84 4.32 5.67
C SER A 50 4.18 3.70 6.09
N GLU A 51 4.28 2.36 6.05
CA GLU A 51 5.48 1.59 6.37
C GLU A 51 6.50 1.53 5.23
N LEU A 52 6.07 1.75 3.98
CA LEU A 52 6.95 1.65 2.83
C LEU A 52 8.04 2.73 2.78
N GLU A 53 9.27 2.29 2.58
CA GLU A 53 10.40 3.13 2.18
C GLU A 53 10.34 3.37 0.67
N ILE A 54 9.81 4.53 0.29
CA ILE A 54 9.68 4.96 -1.11
C ILE A 54 10.71 6.06 -1.37
N ASP A 55 11.51 5.89 -2.43
CA ASP A 55 12.39 6.94 -2.93
C ASP A 55 11.55 8.07 -3.56
N SER A 56 11.58 9.25 -2.93
CA SER A 56 10.84 10.42 -3.39
C SER A 56 11.27 10.90 -4.78
N LYS A 57 12.49 10.55 -5.23
CA LYS A 57 12.98 10.89 -6.58
C LYS A 57 12.19 10.22 -7.70
N LEU A 58 11.48 9.13 -7.39
CA LEU A 58 10.63 8.43 -8.34
C LEU A 58 9.25 9.10 -8.50
N LEU A 59 8.87 10.00 -7.60
CA LEU A 59 7.53 10.55 -7.50
C LEU A 59 7.43 11.93 -8.17
N ASP A 60 6.25 12.22 -8.72
CA ASP A 60 5.87 13.59 -9.08
C ASP A 60 5.37 14.35 -7.83
N ASP A 61 5.16 15.67 -7.96
CA ASP A 61 4.72 16.53 -6.85
C ASP A 61 3.39 16.07 -6.23
N LYS A 62 2.46 15.59 -7.06
CA LYS A 62 1.14 15.11 -6.58
C LYS A 62 1.29 13.83 -5.77
N GLN A 63 2.10 12.90 -6.24
CA GLN A 63 2.39 11.64 -5.59
C GLN A 63 3.16 11.83 -4.29
N THR A 64 4.09 12.77 -4.27
CA THR A 64 4.84 13.16 -3.08
C THR A 64 3.93 13.74 -2.02
N ALA A 65 3.08 14.70 -2.39
CA ALA A 65 2.10 15.29 -1.48
C ALA A 65 1.13 14.23 -0.91
N PHE A 66 0.67 13.30 -1.76
CA PHE A 66 -0.23 12.23 -1.34
C PHE A 66 0.44 11.23 -0.39
N LEU A 67 1.67 10.80 -0.68
CA LEU A 67 2.43 9.92 0.21
C LEU A 67 2.68 10.58 1.57
N HIS A 68 2.99 11.88 1.56
CA HIS A 68 3.17 12.67 2.77
C HIS A 68 1.88 12.73 3.63
N GLN A 69 0.73 12.97 3.01
CA GLN A 69 -0.57 12.93 3.69
C GLN A 69 -0.84 11.56 4.34
N ILE A 70 -0.56 10.47 3.63
CA ILE A 70 -0.70 9.11 4.15
C ILE A 70 0.20 8.90 5.38
N LYS A 71 1.48 9.27 5.30
CA LYS A 71 2.44 9.09 6.40
C LYS A 71 2.11 9.94 7.63
N GLN A 72 1.44 11.06 7.46
CA GLN A 72 0.98 11.92 8.56
C GLN A 72 -0.34 11.47 9.17
N THR A 73 -1.07 10.57 8.52
CA THR A 73 -2.34 10.06 9.02
C THR A 73 -2.08 9.02 10.12
N LYS A 74 -2.30 9.40 11.38
CA LYS A 74 -2.41 8.42 12.48
C LYS A 74 -3.78 7.77 12.40
N ILE A 75 -3.80 6.50 12.02
CA ILE A 75 -4.99 5.67 12.11
C ILE A 75 -5.17 5.32 13.59
N GLN A 76 -6.15 5.95 14.24
CA GLN A 76 -6.58 5.60 15.59
C GLN A 76 -7.73 4.60 15.50
N PHE A 77 -7.65 3.53 16.28
CA PHE A 77 -8.70 2.52 16.46
C PHE A 77 -9.50 2.80 17.72
#